data_AF-A0A955V942-F1
#
_entry.id   AF-A0A955V942-F1
#
_cell.length_a   1.000
_cell.length_b   1.000
_cell.length_c   1.000
_cell.angle_alpha   90.00
_cell.angle_beta   90.00
_cell.angle_gamma   90.00
#
_symmetry.space_group_name_H-M   'P 1'
#
loop_
_entity.id
_entity.type
_entity.pdbx_description
1 polymer ?
#
loop_
_entity_poly.entity_id
_entity_poly.type
_entity_poly.pdbx_seq_one_letter_code
_entity_poly.pdbx_strand_id
1 'polypeptide(L)'
;HCPYCHGYELDEGHLGVLASGPLSLHQAVLVAEWAGADGVTYFTNGAHDPDDAERAELAARNVRVEPRLVRHVGGASPRVVVTLDGGAEVTVAGLFLAPISRPSELALALGCDLTETPFGAVVAADPMTRETSVPGVFACGDAANPMAAIALAVADGVRAGAGVHRSLVMGPAARPRAARSAVSGAR
;
A
#
# COMPACT_ATOMS: atom_id res chain seq x y z
N HIS A 1 -6.41 3.84 -2.70
CA HIS A 1 -5.06 3.52 -3.19
C HIS A 1 -5.04 2.24 -4.03
N CYS A 2 -5.62 1.13 -3.54
CA CYS A 2 -5.67 -0.15 -4.23
C CYS A 2 -6.94 -0.30 -5.10
N PRO A 3 -6.84 -0.39 -6.45
CA PRO A 3 -7.98 -0.62 -7.33
C PRO A 3 -8.54 -2.05 -7.21
N TYR A 4 -7.72 -3.06 -6.95
CA TYR A 4 -8.20 -4.43 -6.72
C TYR A 4 -9.08 -4.59 -5.47
N CYS A 5 -8.98 -3.65 -4.54
CA CYS A 5 -9.67 -3.70 -3.26
C CYS A 5 -11.00 -2.92 -3.27
N HIS A 6 -11.16 -1.97 -4.20
CA HIS A 6 -12.29 -1.02 -4.19
C HIS A 6 -12.83 -0.69 -5.59
N GLY A 7 -12.18 -1.14 -6.66
CA GLY A 7 -12.53 -0.75 -8.02
C GLY A 7 -13.84 -1.37 -8.47
N TYR A 8 -14.11 -2.61 -8.06
CA TYR A 8 -15.31 -3.35 -8.45
C TYR A 8 -16.58 -2.65 -7.95
N GLU A 9 -16.56 -2.17 -6.70
CA GLU A 9 -17.69 -1.56 -6.03
C GLU A 9 -18.02 -0.14 -6.54
N LEU A 10 -17.18 0.42 -7.41
CA LEU A 10 -17.42 1.71 -8.07
C LEU A 10 -18.24 1.58 -9.36
N ASP A 11 -18.64 0.35 -9.71
CA ASP A 11 -19.68 0.02 -10.71
C ASP A 11 -19.43 0.71 -12.06
N GLU A 12 -18.20 0.59 -12.57
CA GLU A 12 -17.79 1.15 -13.86
C GLU A 12 -18.06 2.68 -13.97
N GLY A 13 -18.11 3.40 -12.85
CA GLY A 13 -18.35 4.84 -12.84
C GLY A 13 -17.17 5.67 -13.36
N HIS A 14 -17.37 6.98 -13.49
CA HIS A 14 -16.29 7.94 -13.75
C HIS A 14 -15.29 7.94 -12.58
N LEU A 15 -14.02 7.61 -12.81
CA LEU A 15 -13.00 7.51 -11.76
C LEU A 15 -12.02 8.67 -11.80
N GLY A 16 -11.41 8.97 -10.66
CA GLY A 16 -10.32 9.95 -10.54
C GLY A 16 -9.02 9.30 -10.10
N VAL A 17 -7.89 9.79 -10.62
CA VAL A 17 -6.55 9.49 -10.11
C VAL A 17 -5.84 10.79 -9.80
N LEU A 18 -5.49 10.99 -8.53
CA LEU A 18 -4.73 12.15 -8.07
C LEU A 18 -3.24 11.83 -8.07
N ALA A 19 -2.48 12.55 -8.89
CA ALA A 19 -1.05 12.35 -9.00
C ALA A 19 -0.31 12.76 -7.72
N SER A 20 0.65 11.92 -7.32
CA SER A 20 1.60 12.16 -6.23
C SER A 20 3.07 12.02 -6.69
N GLY A 21 3.29 11.63 -7.94
CA GLY A 21 4.60 11.54 -8.59
C GLY A 21 4.53 10.73 -9.89
N PRO A 22 5.68 10.42 -10.53
CA PRO A 22 5.72 9.73 -11.83
C PRO A 22 4.99 8.37 -11.86
N LEU A 23 5.03 7.63 -10.76
CA LEU A 23 4.34 6.32 -10.67
C LEU A 23 2.81 6.41 -10.69
N SER A 24 2.25 7.62 -10.54
CA SER A 24 0.80 7.81 -10.65
C SER A 24 0.28 7.57 -12.07
N LEU A 25 1.12 7.66 -13.10
CA LEU A 25 0.74 7.31 -14.47
C LEU A 25 0.40 5.81 -14.56
N HIS A 26 1.28 4.96 -14.04
CA HIS A 26 1.04 3.51 -13.97
C HIS A 26 -0.25 3.19 -13.19
N GLN A 27 -0.53 3.92 -12.10
CA GLN A 27 -1.79 3.78 -11.37
C GLN A 27 -3.00 4.17 -12.23
N ALA A 28 -2.92 5.25 -13.02
CA ALA A 28 -3.99 5.68 -13.91
C ALA A 28 -4.30 4.65 -15.00
N VAL A 29 -3.27 4.04 -15.57
CA VAL A 29 -3.40 2.94 -16.52
C VAL A 29 -4.14 1.74 -15.89
N LEU A 30 -3.79 1.35 -14.66
CA LEU A 30 -4.46 0.22 -13.99
C LEU A 30 -5.90 0.56 -13.56
N VAL A 31 -6.16 1.79 -13.12
CA VAL A 31 -7.50 2.23 -12.70
C VAL A 31 -8.46 2.31 -13.89
N ALA A 32 -7.96 2.59 -15.10
CA ALA A 32 -8.78 2.66 -16.31
C ALA A 32 -9.54 1.36 -16.61
N GLU A 33 -8.98 0.20 -16.24
CA GLU A 33 -9.63 -1.11 -16.41
C GLU A 33 -10.89 -1.32 -15.53
N TRP A 34 -11.13 -0.42 -14.57
CA TRP A 34 -12.28 -0.45 -13.67
C TRP A 34 -13.32 0.63 -14.01
N ALA A 35 -13.00 1.52 -14.95
CA ALA A 35 -13.89 2.61 -15.37
C ALA A 35 -14.73 2.18 -16.57
N GLY A 36 -15.97 2.66 -16.62
CA GLY A 36 -16.86 2.48 -17.77
C GLY A 36 -16.64 3.54 -18.84
N ALA A 37 -17.70 3.87 -19.57
CA ALA A 37 -17.65 4.80 -20.71
C ALA A 37 -17.16 6.21 -20.34
N ASP A 38 -17.40 6.68 -19.12
CA ASP A 38 -16.96 7.99 -18.64
C ASP A 38 -15.45 8.05 -18.35
N GLY A 39 -14.78 6.90 -18.28
CA GLY A 39 -13.34 6.78 -18.17
C GLY A 39 -12.75 7.30 -16.87
N VAL A 40 -11.51 7.78 -16.94
CA VAL A 40 -10.76 8.28 -15.79
C VAL A 40 -10.35 9.74 -16.01
N THR A 41 -10.40 10.55 -14.96
CA THR A 41 -9.69 11.84 -14.92
C THR A 41 -8.40 11.69 -14.13
N TYR A 42 -7.27 11.93 -14.79
CA TYR A 42 -5.94 12.01 -14.18
C TYR A 42 -5.63 13.46 -13.81
N PHE A 43 -5.68 13.77 -12.52
CA PHE A 43 -5.35 15.09 -11.98
C PHE A 43 -3.84 15.20 -11.77
N THR A 44 -3.15 16.02 -12.57
CA THR A 44 -1.67 16.17 -12.48
C THR A 44 -1.24 16.79 -11.15
N ASN A 45 -2.07 17.70 -10.62
CA ASN A 45 -1.89 18.40 -9.35
C ASN A 45 -0.47 18.97 -9.13
N GLY A 46 0.22 19.34 -10.21
CA GLY A 46 1.62 19.79 -10.18
C GLY A 46 2.64 18.72 -9.74
N ALA A 47 2.22 17.48 -9.52
CA ALA A 47 3.08 16.39 -9.04
C ALA A 47 3.74 15.62 -10.20
N HIS A 48 3.03 15.44 -11.31
CA HIS A 48 3.57 14.87 -12.54
C HIS A 48 2.73 15.38 -13.72
N ASP A 49 3.40 16.11 -14.62
CA ASP A 49 2.79 16.56 -15.87
C ASP A 49 3.26 15.62 -17.00
N PRO A 50 2.36 14.81 -17.59
CA PRO A 50 2.76 13.80 -18.56
C PRO A 50 3.31 14.41 -19.85
N ASP A 51 4.32 13.78 -20.45
CA ASP A 51 4.82 14.14 -21.78
C ASP A 51 3.86 13.70 -22.91
N ASP A 52 4.18 13.99 -24.16
CA ASP A 52 3.31 13.68 -25.30
C ASP A 52 3.07 12.17 -25.49
N ALA A 53 4.09 11.34 -25.21
CA ALA A 53 3.97 9.89 -25.33
C ALA A 53 3.10 9.31 -24.20
N GLU A 54 3.32 9.79 -22.97
CA GLU A 54 2.53 9.46 -21.80
C GLU A 54 1.06 9.88 -21.95
N ARG A 55 0.80 11.08 -22.49
CA ARG A 55 -0.56 11.54 -22.82
C ARG A 55 -1.23 10.64 -23.86
N ALA A 56 -0.50 10.21 -24.88
CA ALA A 56 -1.03 9.28 -25.88
C ALA A 56 -1.38 7.93 -25.25
N GLU A 57 -0.56 7.43 -24.32
CA GLU A 57 -0.83 6.20 -23.58
C GLU A 57 -2.09 6.29 -22.71
N LEU A 58 -2.24 7.40 -21.99
CA LEU A 58 -3.42 7.71 -21.17
C LEU A 58 -4.68 7.84 -22.04
N ALA A 59 -4.60 8.58 -23.14
CA ALA A 59 -5.73 8.77 -24.06
C ALA A 59 -6.20 7.45 -24.69
N ALA A 60 -5.27 6.55 -25.02
CA ALA A 60 -5.59 5.21 -25.55
C ALA A 60 -6.42 4.35 -24.58
N ARG A 61 -6.51 4.74 -23.31
CA ARG A 61 -7.27 4.07 -22.23
C ARG A 61 -8.43 4.90 -21.68
N ASN A 62 -8.90 5.90 -22.45
CA ASN A 62 -9.96 6.81 -22.02
C ASN A 62 -9.63 7.56 -20.72
N VAL A 63 -8.34 7.88 -20.52
CA VAL A 63 -7.89 8.70 -19.39
C VAL A 63 -7.68 10.15 -19.86
N ARG A 64 -8.46 11.07 -19.29
CA ARG A 64 -8.38 12.51 -19.54
C ARG A 64 -7.42 13.16 -18.55
N VAL A 65 -6.45 13.92 -19.05
CA VAL A 65 -5.52 14.67 -18.18
C VAL A 65 -6.12 16.01 -17.79
N GLU A 66 -6.21 16.27 -16.49
CA GLU A 66 -6.60 17.54 -15.90
C GLU A 66 -5.36 18.22 -15.28
N PRO A 67 -4.81 19.26 -15.93
CA PRO A 67 -3.56 19.87 -15.52
C PRO A 67 -3.68 20.87 -14.36
N ARG A 68 -4.90 21.31 -14.02
CA ARG A 68 -5.10 22.31 -12.96
C ARG A 68 -4.80 21.72 -11.58
N LEU A 69 -4.38 22.58 -10.66
CA LEU A 69 -4.18 22.21 -9.26
C LEU A 69 -5.52 21.82 -8.62
N VAL A 70 -5.49 20.77 -7.80
CA VAL A 70 -6.62 20.40 -6.95
C VAL A 70 -6.58 21.26 -5.69
N ARG A 71 -7.65 22.01 -5.42
CA ARG A 71 -7.79 22.90 -4.26
C ARG A 71 -8.55 22.26 -3.11
N HIS A 72 -9.52 21.41 -3.42
CA HIS A 72 -10.35 20.75 -2.42
C HIS A 72 -10.82 19.39 -2.94
N VAL A 73 -10.88 18.40 -2.04
CA VAL A 73 -11.55 17.12 -2.27
C VAL A 73 -12.62 16.98 -1.21
N GLY A 74 -13.87 16.88 -1.64
CA GLY A 74 -15.03 16.84 -0.77
C GLY A 74 -16.17 16.03 -1.37
N GLY A 75 -17.41 16.43 -1.07
CA GLY A 75 -18.61 15.69 -1.44
C GLY A 75 -19.11 14.76 -0.34
N ALA A 76 -20.19 14.05 -0.63
CA ALA A 76 -20.80 13.07 0.25
C ALA A 76 -20.85 11.71 -0.44
N SER A 77 -20.57 10.65 0.33
CA SER A 77 -20.68 9.27 -0.17
C SER A 77 -22.03 9.05 -0.86
N PRO A 78 -22.06 8.45 -2.06
CA PRO A 78 -20.97 7.70 -2.69
C PRO A 78 -20.15 8.50 -3.74
N ARG A 79 -20.23 9.83 -3.75
CA ARG A 79 -19.54 10.66 -4.76
C ARG A 79 -18.43 11.50 -4.14
N VAL A 80 -17.37 11.71 -4.91
CA VAL A 80 -16.26 12.59 -4.56
C VAL A 80 -16.29 13.78 -5.52
N VAL A 81 -16.22 15.00 -4.96
CA VAL A 81 -16.12 16.24 -5.73
C VAL A 81 -14.71 16.79 -5.60
N VAL A 82 -14.04 16.97 -6.73
CA VAL A 82 -12.70 17.56 -6.82
C VAL A 82 -12.83 18.99 -7.34
N THR A 83 -12.56 19.96 -6.48
CA THR A 83 -12.55 21.39 -6.85
C THR A 83 -11.16 21.78 -7.32
N LEU A 84 -11.09 22.31 -8.54
CA LEU A 84 -9.86 22.71 -9.22
C LEU A 84 -9.57 24.19 -9.03
N ASP A 85 -8.36 24.59 -9.39
CA ASP A 85 -8.02 26.01 -9.47
C ASP A 85 -8.95 26.75 -10.42
N GLY A 86 -9.41 27.94 -10.00
CA GLY A 86 -10.47 28.68 -10.68
C GLY A 86 -11.90 28.23 -10.35
N GLY A 87 -12.09 27.25 -9.46
CA GLY A 87 -13.39 26.90 -8.89
C GLY A 87 -14.22 25.90 -9.71
N ALA A 88 -13.69 25.37 -10.81
CA ALA A 88 -14.34 24.29 -11.55
C ALA A 88 -14.36 23.00 -10.71
N GLU A 89 -15.41 22.20 -10.87
CA GLU A 89 -15.58 20.95 -10.13
C GLU A 89 -15.66 19.75 -11.05
N VAL A 90 -15.04 18.65 -10.63
CA VAL A 90 -15.13 17.34 -11.28
C VAL A 90 -15.67 16.33 -10.26
N THR A 91 -16.81 15.73 -10.57
CA THR A 91 -17.41 14.69 -9.74
C THR A 91 -17.00 13.31 -10.26
N VAL A 92 -16.48 12.48 -9.36
CA VAL A 92 -16.07 11.10 -9.63
C VAL A 92 -16.76 10.14 -8.66
N ALA A 93 -16.95 8.88 -9.09
CA ALA A 93 -17.46 7.80 -8.25
C ALA A 93 -16.42 7.38 -7.19
N GLY A 94 -15.13 7.46 -7.51
CA GLY A 94 -14.05 7.23 -6.56
C GLY A 94 -12.77 7.92 -6.98
N LEU A 95 -11.93 8.24 -5.99
CA LEU A 95 -10.64 8.90 -6.19
C LEU A 95 -9.51 8.02 -5.66
N PHE A 96 -8.57 7.67 -6.54
CA PHE A 96 -7.38 6.89 -6.21
C PHE A 96 -6.16 7.80 -6.11
N LEU A 97 -5.31 7.50 -5.13
CA LEU A 97 -3.97 8.07 -5.01
C LEU A 97 -3.00 7.00 -4.54
N ALA A 98 -1.73 7.11 -4.92
CA ALA A 98 -0.64 6.30 -4.39
C ALA A 98 -0.03 7.02 -3.17
N PRO A 99 -0.23 6.52 -1.94
CA PRO A 99 0.35 7.14 -0.74
C PRO A 99 1.85 6.82 -0.64
N ILE A 100 2.57 7.67 0.09
CA ILE A 100 3.93 7.36 0.56
C ILE A 100 3.82 6.81 1.99
N SER A 101 4.22 5.57 2.17
CA SER A 101 4.25 4.88 3.46
C SER A 101 5.43 5.36 4.29
N ARG A 102 5.21 5.48 5.60
CA ARG A 102 6.25 5.78 6.58
C ARG A 102 6.35 4.64 7.59
N PRO A 103 7.56 4.18 7.93
CA PRO A 103 7.75 3.14 8.92
C PRO A 103 7.29 3.63 10.30
N SER A 104 6.87 2.70 11.15
CA SER A 104 6.48 3.03 12.54
C SER A 104 7.66 3.56 13.34
N GLU A 105 7.40 4.46 14.29
CA GLU A 105 8.41 4.97 15.23
C GLU A 105 9.06 3.86 16.05
N LEU A 106 8.33 2.77 16.33
CA LEU A 106 8.85 1.63 17.07
C LEU A 106 10.02 0.95 16.34
N ALA A 107 9.88 0.73 15.03
CA ALA A 107 10.96 0.11 14.23
C ALA A 107 12.21 0.98 14.20
N LEU A 108 12.03 2.30 14.10
CA LEU A 108 13.12 3.28 14.16
C LEU A 108 13.79 3.28 15.54
N ALA A 109 13.00 3.29 16.62
CA ALA A 109 13.50 3.30 17.99
C ALA A 109 14.26 2.01 18.36
N LEU A 110 13.88 0.88 17.78
CA LEU A 110 14.59 -0.40 17.93
C LEU A 110 15.88 -0.47 17.10
N GLY A 111 16.08 0.45 16.15
CA GLY A 111 17.26 0.47 15.27
C GLY A 111 17.16 -0.51 14.10
N CYS A 112 15.95 -0.85 13.66
CA CYS A 112 15.76 -1.73 12.51
C CYS A 112 16.17 -1.03 11.21
N ASP A 113 16.86 -1.78 10.34
CA ASP A 113 17.19 -1.33 8.99
C ASP A 113 15.92 -1.15 8.16
N LEU A 114 15.96 -0.22 7.21
CA LEU A 114 14.87 0.06 6.30
C LEU A 114 15.27 -0.25 4.86
N THR A 115 14.30 -0.71 4.08
CA THR A 115 14.40 -0.81 2.63
C THR A 115 13.61 0.32 2.00
N GLU A 116 14.30 1.18 1.25
CA GLU A 116 13.66 2.20 0.43
C GLU A 116 12.92 1.57 -0.75
N THR A 117 11.73 2.08 -1.01
CA THR A 117 10.86 1.63 -2.10
C THR A 117 10.29 2.86 -2.80
N PRO A 118 9.76 2.71 -4.02
CA PRO A 118 9.11 3.84 -4.69
C PRO A 118 7.86 4.36 -3.96
N PHE A 119 7.36 3.64 -2.94
CA PHE A 119 6.19 3.99 -2.13
C PHE A 119 6.58 4.38 -0.70
N GLY A 120 7.83 4.78 -0.46
CA GLY A 120 8.37 5.11 0.86
C GLY A 120 9.25 3.98 1.42
N ALA A 121 9.38 3.88 2.73
CA ALA A 121 10.28 2.91 3.37
C ALA A 121 9.52 1.84 4.14
N VAL A 122 10.01 0.61 4.11
CA VAL A 122 9.53 -0.52 4.91
C VAL A 122 10.66 -1.08 5.77
N VAL A 123 10.32 -1.78 6.85
CA VAL A 123 11.30 -2.47 7.70
C VAL A 123 11.93 -3.61 6.90
N ALA A 124 13.26 -3.62 6.81
CA ALA A 124 13.99 -4.71 6.22
C ALA A 124 13.86 -5.97 7.09
N ALA A 125 13.42 -7.06 6.48
CA ALA A 125 13.23 -8.34 7.14
C ALA A 125 13.64 -9.47 6.20
N ASP A 126 14.19 -10.53 6.77
CA ASP A 126 14.57 -11.74 6.04
C ASP A 126 13.34 -12.34 5.31
N PRO A 127 13.43 -12.67 4.01
CA PRO A 127 12.28 -13.11 3.23
C PRO A 127 11.60 -14.39 3.76
N MET A 128 12.32 -15.25 4.48
CA MET A 128 11.80 -16.54 4.92
C MET A 128 11.38 -16.54 6.39
N THR A 129 12.20 -15.96 7.26
CA THR A 129 12.00 -15.94 8.71
C THR A 129 11.31 -14.68 9.20
N ARG A 130 11.39 -13.60 8.43
CA ARG A 130 10.90 -12.25 8.77
C ARG A 130 11.62 -11.60 9.96
N GLU A 131 12.81 -12.10 10.31
CA GLU A 131 13.69 -11.46 11.28
C GLU A 131 14.30 -10.19 10.68
N THR A 132 14.38 -9.13 11.47
CA THR A 132 14.96 -7.84 11.05
C THR A 132 16.48 -7.82 11.24
N SER A 133 17.14 -6.69 10.97
CA SER A 133 18.55 -6.50 11.33
C SER A 133 18.81 -6.54 12.84
N VAL A 134 17.77 -6.34 13.66
CA VAL A 134 17.83 -6.41 15.13
C VAL A 134 17.47 -7.84 15.57
N PRO A 135 18.41 -8.59 16.18
CA PRO A 135 18.16 -9.98 16.57
C PRO A 135 16.97 -10.13 17.51
N GLY A 136 16.09 -11.08 17.22
CA GLY A 136 14.88 -11.34 18.01
C GLY A 136 13.71 -10.38 17.72
N VAL A 137 13.88 -9.39 16.83
CA VAL A 137 12.81 -8.52 16.35
C VAL A 137 12.39 -8.98 14.96
N PHE A 138 11.08 -9.11 14.75
CA PHE A 138 10.47 -9.60 13.51
C PHE A 138 9.47 -8.59 12.96
N ALA A 139 9.38 -8.48 11.64
CA ALA A 139 8.45 -7.59 10.97
C ALA A 139 7.74 -8.30 9.80
N CYS A 140 6.42 -8.14 9.72
CA CYS A 140 5.58 -8.81 8.71
C CYS A 140 4.40 -7.93 8.29
N GLY A 141 3.77 -8.30 7.18
CA GLY A 141 2.69 -7.50 6.58
C GLY A 141 3.20 -6.17 6.05
N ASP A 142 2.33 -5.17 6.01
CA ASP A 142 2.60 -3.86 5.41
C ASP A 142 3.84 -3.16 6.00
N ALA A 143 4.20 -3.48 7.25
CA ALA A 143 5.41 -2.95 7.88
C ALA A 143 6.71 -3.41 7.21
N ALA A 144 6.72 -4.57 6.55
CA ALA A 144 7.89 -5.17 5.91
C ALA A 144 7.65 -5.54 4.43
N ASN A 145 6.51 -5.16 3.87
CA ASN A 145 6.12 -5.50 2.50
C ASN A 145 5.46 -4.28 1.82
N PRO A 146 6.08 -3.69 0.78
CA PRO A 146 5.53 -2.52 0.10
C PRO A 146 4.30 -2.85 -0.75
N MET A 147 4.10 -4.12 -1.11
CA MET A 147 2.92 -4.60 -1.83
C MET A 147 1.86 -5.06 -0.82
N ALA A 148 1.33 -4.10 -0.07
CA ALA A 148 0.33 -4.33 0.98
C ALA A 148 -0.91 -5.04 0.42
N ALA A 149 -1.19 -6.24 0.94
CA ALA A 149 -2.40 -7.00 0.66
C ALA A 149 -2.70 -7.94 1.83
N ILE A 150 -3.97 -8.12 2.17
CA ILE A 150 -4.38 -8.95 3.32
C ILE A 150 -3.81 -10.37 3.21
N ALA A 151 -3.93 -11.01 2.06
CA ALA A 151 -3.42 -12.37 1.84
C ALA A 151 -1.90 -12.46 2.03
N LEU A 152 -1.16 -11.44 1.61
CA LEU A 152 0.29 -11.38 1.78
C LEU A 152 0.67 -11.12 3.24
N ALA A 153 -0.06 -10.26 3.94
CA ALA A 153 0.14 -10.02 5.37
C ALA A 153 -0.11 -11.28 6.20
N VAL A 154 -1.14 -12.07 5.87
CA VAL A 154 -1.40 -13.37 6.50
C VAL A 154 -0.24 -14.33 6.25
N ALA A 155 0.23 -14.46 5.01
CA ALA A 155 1.36 -15.32 4.67
C ALA A 155 2.65 -14.91 5.38
N ASP A 156 2.94 -13.62 5.47
CA ASP A 156 4.11 -13.10 6.18
C ASP A 156 3.98 -13.30 7.70
N GLY A 157 2.77 -13.19 8.26
CA GLY A 157 2.51 -13.52 9.66
C GLY A 157 2.79 -14.98 9.99
N VAL A 158 2.43 -15.92 9.11
CA VAL A 158 2.79 -17.34 9.25
C VAL A 158 4.30 -17.53 9.28
N ARG A 159 5.03 -16.88 8.37
CA ARG A 159 6.49 -16.92 8.31
C ARG A 159 7.13 -16.35 9.57
N ALA A 160 6.69 -15.17 10.01
CA ALA A 160 7.20 -14.51 11.21
C ALA A 160 6.93 -15.33 12.47
N GLY A 161 5.71 -15.89 12.63
CA GLY A 161 5.40 -16.75 13.76
C GLY A 161 6.28 -17.99 13.82
N ALA A 162 6.54 -18.64 12.68
CA ALA A 162 7.48 -19.75 12.60
C ALA A 162 8.93 -19.33 12.88
N GLY A 163 9.34 -18.15 12.39
CA GLY A 163 10.65 -17.55 12.64
C GLY A 163 10.90 -17.27 14.11
N VAL A 164 9.95 -16.60 14.78
CA VAL A 164 9.98 -16.33 16.22
C VAL A 164 10.08 -17.64 17.01
N HIS A 165 9.23 -18.62 16.71
CA HIS A 165 9.27 -19.89 17.43
C HIS A 165 10.62 -20.60 17.25
N ARG A 166 11.17 -20.63 16.02
CA ARG A 166 12.47 -21.22 15.75
C ARG A 166 13.61 -20.50 16.46
N SER A 167 13.61 -19.17 16.51
CA SER A 167 14.66 -18.40 17.21
C SER A 167 14.62 -18.65 18.73
N LEU A 168 13.43 -18.86 19.30
CA LEU A 168 13.28 -19.21 20.72
C LEU A 168 13.67 -20.66 21.07
N VAL A 169 13.65 -21.58 20.11
CA VAL A 169 14.01 -23.00 20.34
C VAL A 169 15.48 -23.27 19.99
N MET A 170 15.98 -22.67 18.91
CA MET A 170 17.27 -22.99 18.30
C MET A 170 18.23 -21.80 18.24
N GLY A 171 17.75 -20.57 18.52
CA GLY A 171 18.55 -19.36 18.39
C GLY A 171 19.33 -18.99 19.65
N PRO A 172 20.03 -17.85 19.64
CA PRO A 172 20.87 -17.40 20.77
C PRO A 172 20.09 -17.19 22.08
N ALA A 173 18.79 -16.89 21.97
CA ALA A 173 17.88 -16.72 23.11
C ALA A 173 17.24 -18.03 23.59
N ALA A 174 17.64 -19.19 23.04
CA ALA A 174 17.03 -20.47 23.36
C ALA A 174 17.12 -20.78 24.86
N ARG A 175 15.96 -21.06 25.46
CA ARG A 175 15.88 -21.49 26.86
C ARG A 175 15.70 -23.01 26.91
N PRO A 176 16.51 -23.74 27.70
CA PRO A 176 16.29 -25.16 27.91
C PRO A 176 14.86 -25.39 28.41
N ARG A 177 14.16 -26.37 27.83
CA ARG A 177 12.80 -26.69 28.26
C ARG A 177 12.86 -27.15 29.71
N ALA A 178 12.19 -26.43 30.61
CA ALA A 178 12.03 -26.89 31.99
C ALA A 178 11.44 -28.31 31.97
N ALA A 179 12.03 -29.22 32.75
CA ALA A 179 11.53 -30.58 32.86
C ALA A 179 10.05 -30.53 33.26
N ARG A 180 9.16 -31.10 32.43
CA ARG A 180 7.75 -31.25 32.81
C ARG A 180 7.73 -32.20 34.02
N SER A 181 7.37 -31.70 35.19
CA SER A 181 7.07 -32.56 36.33
C SER A 181 5.96 -33.51 35.90
N ALA A 182 6.22 -34.81 35.96
CA ALA A 182 5.21 -35.82 35.71
C ALA A 182 4.04 -35.57 36.67
N VAL A 183 2.85 -35.31 36.14
CA VAL A 183 1.63 -35.38 36.93
C VAL A 183 1.49 -36.85 37.32
N SER A 184 1.81 -37.16 38.57
CA SER A 184 1.49 -38.44 39.19
C SER A 184 -0.03 -38.59 39.18
N GLY A 185 -0.54 -39.36 38.23
CA GLY A 185 -1.92 -39.81 38.24
C GLY A 185 -2.10 -40.82 39.37
N ALA A 186 -2.66 -40.38 40.49
CA ALA A 186 -3.24 -41.28 41.47
C ALA A 186 -4.52 -41.88 40.87
N ARG A 187 -4.52 -43.22 40.73
CA ARG A 187 -5.72 -44.03 40.50
C ARG A 187 -6.55 -44.14 41.76
#